data_AF-Q5DK62-F1
#
_entry.id   AF-Q5DK62-F1
#
_cell.length_a   1.000
_cell.length_b   1.000
_cell.length_c   1.000
_cell.angle_alpha   90.00
_cell.angle_beta   90.00
_cell.angle_gamma   90.00
#
_symmetry.space_group_name_H-M   'P 1'
#
loop_
_entity.id
_entity.type
_entity.pdbx_description
1 polymer ?
#
loop_
_entity_poly.entity_id
_entity_poly.type
_entity_poly.pdbx_seq_one_letter_code
_entity_poly.pdbx_strand_id
1 'polypeptide(L)' 'PIDPSHPPARVEFMVADAEPVAAISTPGLADRFEGCGLPVIESTTPSSIQPRTSLPEPSADDIAHIIY' A
#
# COMPACT_ATOMS: atom_id res chain seq x y z
N PRO A 1 -5.41 -1.99 4.53
CA PRO A 1 -5.25 -0.55 4.86
C PRO A 1 -4.47 -0.40 6.17
N ILE A 2 -3.71 0.68 6.37
CA ILE A 2 -2.89 0.91 7.57
C ILE A 2 -3.21 2.30 8.13
N ASP A 3 -3.54 2.36 9.42
CA ASP A 3 -3.78 3.62 10.13
C ASP A 3 -2.43 4.24 10.57
N PRO A 4 -2.12 5.48 10.16
CA PRO A 4 -0.87 6.16 10.50
C PRO A 4 -0.82 6.64 11.96
N SER A 5 -1.85 6.44 12.78
CA SER A 5 -1.80 6.66 14.23
C SER A 5 -1.21 5.47 15.00
N HIS A 6 -1.09 4.31 14.35
CA HIS A 6 -0.51 3.12 14.99
C HIS A 6 0.98 3.27 15.30
N PRO A 7 1.47 2.72 16.42
CA PRO A 7 2.90 2.73 16.71
C PRO A 7 3.70 1.99 15.62
N PRO A 8 4.99 2.33 15.37
CA PRO A 8 5.82 1.71 14.34
C PRO A 8 5.83 0.17 14.38
N ALA A 9 5.98 -0.41 15.58
CA ALA A 9 5.97 -1.86 15.76
C ALA A 9 4.69 -2.55 15.24
N ARG A 10 3.53 -1.87 15.27
CA ARG A 10 2.28 -2.43 14.72
C ARG A 10 2.26 -2.35 13.20
N VAL A 11 2.86 -1.31 12.61
CA VAL A 11 3.04 -1.22 11.14
C VAL A 11 3.97 -2.33 10.66
N GLU A 12 5.11 -2.52 11.31
CA GLU A 12 6.06 -3.59 11.01
C GLU A 12 5.40 -4.98 11.09
N PHE A 13 4.63 -5.24 12.16
CA PHE A 13 3.89 -6.49 12.31
C PHE A 13 2.89 -6.72 11.16
N MET A 14 2.08 -5.71 10.83
CA MET A 14 1.09 -5.83 9.75
C MET A 14 1.76 -6.09 8.40
N VAL A 15 2.89 -5.46 8.12
CA VAL A 15 3.64 -5.66 6.87
C VAL A 15 4.27 -7.05 6.82
N ALA A 16 4.85 -7.52 7.93
CA ALA A 16 5.44 -8.86 8.01
C ALA A 16 4.40 -9.97 7.87
N ASP A 17 3.19 -9.80 8.41
CA ASP A 17 2.12 -10.80 8.33
C ASP A 17 1.42 -10.82 6.97
N ALA A 18 1.14 -9.64 6.40
CA ALA A 18 0.45 -9.53 5.11
C ALA A 18 1.38 -9.75 3.89
N GLU A 19 2.70 -9.67 4.08
CA GLU A 19 3.73 -9.72 3.04
C GLU A 19 3.34 -8.97 1.75
N PRO A 20 2.96 -7.68 1.81
CA PRO A 20 2.49 -6.96 0.64
C PRO A 20 3.62 -6.71 -0.35
N VAL A 21 3.29 -6.75 -1.64
CA VAL A 21 4.26 -6.49 -2.72
C VAL A 21 4.80 -5.05 -2.73
N ALA A 22 4.02 -4.09 -2.22
CA ALA A 22 4.38 -2.69 -2.11
C ALA A 22 3.50 -1.96 -1.08
N ALA A 23 3.99 -0.86 -0.52
CA ALA A 23 3.19 0.09 0.23
C ALA A 23 2.87 1.32 -0.63
N ILE A 24 1.65 1.84 -0.52
CA ILE A 24 1.28 3.15 -1.06
C ILE A 24 1.13 4.10 0.12
N SER A 25 1.82 5.23 0.09
CA SER A 25 1.83 6.22 1.16
C SER A 25 1.71 7.64 0.61
N THR A 26 1.24 8.58 1.43
CA THR A 26 1.41 10.01 1.12
C THR A 26 2.83 10.47 1.48
N PRO A 27 3.32 11.56 0.87
CA PRO A 27 4.56 12.20 1.30
C PRO A 27 4.53 12.51 2.80
N GLY A 28 5.63 12.25 3.51
CA GLY A 28 5.75 12.46 4.96
C GLY A 28 5.21 11.33 5.85
N LEU A 29 4.59 10.30 5.27
CA LEU A 29 4.27 9.04 5.97
C LEU A 29 5.11 7.85 5.47
N ALA A 30 5.90 8.04 4.40
CA ALA A 30 6.74 6.99 3.81
C ALA A 30 7.78 6.45 4.82
N ASP A 31 8.34 7.32 5.66
CA ASP A 31 9.34 6.98 6.66
C ASP A 31 8.85 5.93 7.68
N ARG A 32 7.52 5.77 7.82
CA ARG A 32 6.90 4.77 8.70
C ARG A 32 7.16 3.33 8.23
N PHE A 33 7.56 3.15 6.98
CA PHE A 33 7.87 1.87 6.36
C PHE A 33 9.38 1.61 6.25
N GLU A 34 10.22 2.51 6.77
CA GLU A 34 11.66 2.26 6.86
C GLU A 34 11.94 0.95 7.60
N GLY A 35 12.84 0.13 7.05
CA GLY A 35 13.18 -1.17 7.63
C GLY A 35 12.19 -2.30 7.35
N CYS A 36 11.02 -2.02 6.76
CA CYS A 36 10.03 -3.06 6.44
C CYS A 36 10.37 -3.87 5.17
N GLY A 37 11.43 -3.51 4.43
CA GLY A 37 11.97 -4.32 3.33
C GLY A 37 11.13 -4.36 2.05
N LEU A 38 10.10 -3.51 1.92
CA LEU A 38 9.22 -3.41 0.75
C LEU A 38 9.37 -2.08 0.02
N PRO A 39 9.08 -2.02 -1.29
CA PRO A 39 9.03 -0.76 -2.02
C PRO A 39 7.86 0.10 -1.52
N VAL A 40 8.14 1.39 -1.29
CA VAL A 40 7.14 2.39 -0.91
C VAL A 40 6.92 3.33 -2.09
N ILE A 41 5.66 3.41 -2.55
CA ILE A 41 5.22 4.26 -3.64
C ILE A 41 4.52 5.47 -3.03
N GLU A 42 5.06 6.66 -3.27
CA GLU A 42 4.39 7.89 -2.86
C GLU A 42 3.24 8.22 -3.82
N SER A 43 2.05 8.43 -3.27
CA SER A 43 0.91 8.91 -4.04
C SER A 43 1.16 10.37 -4.45
N THR A 44 1.60 10.55 -5.68
CA THR A 44 1.79 11.87 -6.30
C THR A 44 0.54 12.31 -7.08
N THR A 45 0.50 13.58 -7.49
CA THR A 45 -0.54 14.10 -8.37
C THR A 45 -0.57 13.31 -9.68
N PRO A 46 -1.75 12.85 -10.14
CA PRO A 46 -1.84 12.06 -11.35
C PRO A 46 -1.39 12.87 -12.58
N SER A 47 -0.67 12.21 -13.50
CA SER A 47 -0.34 12.81 -14.80
C SER A 47 -1.61 13.16 -15.57
N SER A 48 -1.60 14.27 -16.30
CA SER A 48 -2.73 14.74 -17.12
C SER A 48 -3.04 13.83 -18.31
N ILE A 49 -2.12 12.94 -18.67
CA ILE A 49 -2.30 11.94 -19.73
C ILE A 49 -2.29 10.56 -19.08
N GLN A 50 -3.46 9.92 -19.08
CA GLN A 50 -3.66 8.55 -18.59
C GLN A 50 -4.30 7.70 -19.69
N PRO A 51 -3.89 6.42 -19.82
CA PRO A 51 -4.57 5.49 -20.71
C PRO A 51 -6.04 5.31 -20.28
N ARG A 52 -6.93 5.22 -21.26
CA ARG A 52 -8.37 4.98 -21.04
C ARG A 52 -8.79 3.52 -21.29
N THR A 53 -7.83 2.66 -21.56
CA THR A 53 -8.05 1.23 -21.72
C THR A 53 -8.45 0.63 -20.38
N SER A 54 -9.59 -0.07 -20.35
CA SER A 54 -10.03 -0.79 -19.15
C SER A 54 -9.02 -1.86 -18.74
N LEU A 55 -8.86 -2.04 -17.43
CA LEU A 55 -8.12 -3.15 -16.86
C LEU A 55 -8.96 -4.43 -16.90
N PRO A 56 -8.33 -5.62 -16.91
CA PRO A 56 -9.04 -6.88 -16.72
C PRO A 56 -9.75 -6.87 -15.35
N GLU A 57 -10.95 -7.47 -15.30
CA GLU A 57 -11.68 -7.61 -14.04
C GLU A 57 -11.04 -8.68 -13.15
N PRO A 58 -11.01 -8.47 -11.82
CA PRO A 58 -10.57 -9.50 -10.88
C PRO A 58 -11.54 -10.68 -10.84
N SER A 59 -11.04 -11.84 -10.42
CA SER A 59 -11.85 -13.03 -10.13
C SER A 59 -12.67 -12.83 -8.86
N ALA A 60 -13.80 -13.55 -8.75
CA ALA A 60 -14.61 -13.57 -7.52
C ALA A 60 -13.86 -14.20 -6.32
N ASP A 61 -12.86 -15.03 -6.60
CA ASP A 61 -12.04 -15.68 -5.58
C ASP A 61 -10.84 -14.82 -5.13
N ASP A 62 -10.59 -13.68 -5.79
CA ASP A 62 -9.48 -12.79 -5.44
C ASP A 62 -9.74 -12.06 -4.12
N ILE A 63 -8.71 -11.93 -3.29
CA ILE A 63 -8.79 -11.17 -2.04
C ILE A 63 -8.94 -9.69 -2.37
N ALA A 64 -10.08 -9.10 -2.04
CA ALA A 64 -10.32 -7.67 -2.29
C ALA A 64 -9.62 -6.76 -1.26
N HIS A 65 -9.59 -7.16 0.02
CA HIS A 65 -8.95 -6.40 1.10
C HIS A 65 -8.72 -7.25 2.34
N ILE A 66 -7.73 -6.85 3.15
CA ILE A 66 -7.43 -7.40 4.48
C ILE A 66 -7.49 -6.25 5.49
N ILE A 67 -8.14 -6.45 6.64
CA ILE A 67 -8.28 -5.46 7.72
C ILE A 67 -7.83 -6.10 9.04
N TYR A 68 -7.07 -5.33 9.83
CA TYR A 68 -6.53 -5.70 11.14
C TYR A 68 -7.04 -4.77 12.25
#